data_AF-A0A7S0KQX8-F1
#
_entry.id   AF-A0A7S0KQX8-F1
#
_cell.length_a   1.000
_cell.length_b   1.000
_cell.length_c   1.000
_cell.angle_alpha   90.00
_cell.angle_beta   90.00
_cell.angle_gamma   90.00
#
_symmetry.space_group_name_H-M   'P 1'
#
loop_
_entity.id
_entity.type
_entity.pdbx_description
1 polymer ?
#
loop_
_entity_poly.entity_id
_entity_poly.type
_entity_poly.pdbx_seq_one_letter_code
_entity_poly.pdbx_strand_id
1 'polypeptide(L)'
;NEVMYDGMRTKGDAACLYFILLVVIGNYIVLNLFLAILLDNFADMDSSGETAAETAAREERKAADLQRKKAVALERRKTRREEWMKLQAQASLLSSGGGKSLKAAATGGEENLSVMDRTRIRAKHLILHPKFEQFIILLILVSSVLLAVDSPNVDEDSKLKKALNITDVVFVCLFGLEAALKMFALGVKKYFASGWNLMDFVIVFIGAIGAILELSGSATMQAARSMRSFRALRPMRMAARAEGMRIVIEALFQAVPPIMNVALVCILFYLIFGILGLNLFMGKMYRCVYDGTDDVINSPAMGIAARDVTKQWCAAGTHLTGCVSGARVALYSSGANGWACTRVTSTVSELNVDFNRVETYSGSWTCAASADTLAVLTADPYDPTERFGLRASYVDGTIGAVGYDATAVREAVTTAATTGAFSSTCEPRLEAHEWKKPENYNFDNIGASMLVLFETATLEMWLEVMYHSV
;
A
#
# COMPACT_ATOMS: atom_id res chain seq x y z
N ASN A 1 2.72 -19.01 -1.95
CA ASN A 1 3.61 -20.19 -2.10
C ASN A 1 3.95 -20.88 -0.78
N GLU A 2 3.70 -20.29 0.38
CA GLU A 2 4.05 -20.88 1.69
C GLU A 2 3.50 -22.30 1.88
N VAL A 3 2.20 -22.51 1.62
CA VAL A 3 1.56 -23.83 1.71
C VAL A 3 2.22 -24.89 0.81
N MET A 4 2.73 -24.49 -0.37
CA MET A 4 3.46 -25.40 -1.25
C MET A 4 4.79 -25.81 -0.63
N TYR A 5 5.54 -24.86 -0.06
CA TYR A 5 6.81 -25.16 0.59
C TYR A 5 6.62 -26.04 1.83
N ASP A 6 5.56 -25.83 2.61
CA ASP A 6 5.25 -26.70 3.76
C ASP A 6 4.81 -28.10 3.31
N GLY A 7 4.07 -28.19 2.20
CA GLY A 7 3.77 -29.46 1.54
C GLY A 7 5.04 -30.19 1.08
N MET A 8 6.00 -29.48 0.48
CA MET A 8 7.28 -30.06 0.05
C MET A 8 8.12 -30.53 1.24
N ARG A 9 8.18 -29.75 2.33
CA ARG A 9 8.90 -30.13 3.56
C ARG A 9 8.33 -31.38 4.22
N THR A 10 7.03 -31.65 4.06
CA THR A 10 6.36 -32.78 4.73
C THR A 10 6.23 -34.03 3.88
N LYS A 11 6.06 -33.89 2.56
CA LYS A 11 5.81 -35.01 1.62
C LYS A 11 6.90 -35.19 0.56
N GLY A 12 7.89 -34.31 0.52
CA GLY A 12 8.95 -34.29 -0.48
C GLY A 12 8.63 -33.40 -1.68
N ASP A 13 9.63 -33.19 -2.53
CA ASP A 13 9.58 -32.18 -3.60
C ASP A 13 8.48 -32.43 -4.64
N ALA A 14 8.02 -33.68 -4.80
CA ALA A 14 6.95 -34.03 -5.72
C ALA A 14 5.60 -33.35 -5.40
N ALA A 15 5.42 -32.86 -4.16
CA ALA A 15 4.25 -32.08 -3.77
C ALA A 15 4.10 -30.78 -4.60
N CYS A 16 5.20 -30.22 -5.14
CA CYS A 16 5.13 -29.01 -5.95
C CYS A 16 4.26 -29.19 -7.22
N LEU A 17 4.26 -30.39 -7.82
CA LEU A 17 3.48 -30.69 -9.03
C LEU A 17 1.97 -30.53 -8.80
N TYR A 18 1.50 -30.93 -7.61
CA TYR A 18 0.09 -30.77 -7.23
C TYR A 18 -0.29 -29.29 -7.17
N PHE A 19 0.50 -28.46 -6.49
CA PHE A 19 0.21 -27.03 -6.34
C PHE A 19 0.31 -26.27 -7.66
N ILE A 20 1.30 -26.60 -8.50
CA ILE A 20 1.42 -26.02 -9.85
C ILE A 20 0.18 -26.36 -10.68
N LEU A 21 -0.23 -27.64 -10.69
CA LEU A 21 -1.42 -28.08 -11.44
C LEU A 21 -2.70 -27.42 -10.90
N LEU A 22 -2.84 -27.30 -9.59
CA LEU A 22 -3.97 -26.62 -8.95
C LEU A 22 -4.04 -25.13 -9.34
N VAL A 23 -2.91 -24.42 -9.37
CA VAL A 23 -2.87 -23.01 -9.78
C VAL A 23 -3.16 -22.87 -11.28
N VAL A 24 -2.60 -23.73 -12.13
CA VAL A 24 -2.85 -23.70 -13.58
C VAL A 24 -4.32 -23.97 -13.87
N ILE A 25 -4.89 -25.05 -13.33
CA ILE A 25 -6.28 -25.41 -13.60
C ILE A 25 -7.24 -24.44 -12.91
N GLY A 26 -7.08 -24.20 -11.60
CA GLY A 26 -8.00 -23.37 -10.83
C GLY A 26 -7.91 -21.90 -11.20
N ASN A 27 -6.71 -21.31 -11.16
CA ASN A 27 -6.57 -19.87 -11.34
C ASN A 27 -6.53 -19.47 -12.81
N TYR A 28 -5.87 -20.23 -13.71
CA TYR A 28 -5.78 -19.81 -15.11
C TYR A 28 -6.91 -20.34 -15.99
N ILE A 29 -7.40 -21.56 -15.78
CA ILE A 29 -8.45 -22.11 -16.64
C ILE A 29 -9.83 -21.71 -16.11
N VAL A 30 -10.14 -22.01 -14.84
CA VAL A 30 -11.48 -21.77 -14.29
C VAL A 30 -11.79 -20.28 -14.16
N LEU A 31 -10.86 -19.45 -13.66
CA LEU A 31 -11.09 -18.01 -13.54
C LEU A 31 -11.29 -17.34 -14.92
N ASN A 32 -10.48 -17.70 -15.92
CA ASN A 32 -10.63 -17.12 -17.26
C ASN A 32 -11.91 -17.59 -17.95
N LEU A 33 -12.32 -18.85 -17.75
CA LEU A 33 -13.62 -19.33 -18.24
C LEU A 33 -14.77 -18.57 -17.57
N PHE A 34 -14.69 -18.36 -16.26
CA PHE A 34 -15.68 -17.59 -15.51
C PHE A 34 -15.76 -16.13 -15.97
N LEU A 35 -14.60 -15.48 -16.15
CA LEU A 35 -14.53 -14.12 -16.69
C LEU A 35 -15.10 -14.04 -18.10
N ALA A 36 -14.82 -15.02 -18.97
CA ALA A 36 -15.41 -15.10 -20.30
C ALA A 36 -16.94 -15.19 -20.24
N ILE A 37 -17.48 -16.07 -19.39
CA ILE A 37 -18.93 -16.20 -19.20
C ILE A 37 -19.55 -14.90 -18.66
N LEU A 38 -18.90 -14.21 -17.72
CA LEU A 38 -19.39 -12.93 -17.22
C LEU A 38 -19.38 -11.84 -18.30
N LEU A 39 -18.31 -11.77 -19.09
CA LEU A 39 -18.20 -10.81 -20.19
C LEU A 39 -19.26 -11.06 -21.26
N ASP A 40 -19.51 -12.32 -21.62
CA ASP A 40 -20.55 -12.69 -22.57
C ASP A 40 -21.93 -12.30 -22.02
N ASN A 41 -22.22 -12.58 -20.74
CA ASN A 41 -23.49 -12.18 -20.12
C ASN A 41 -23.67 -10.66 -20.04
N PHE A 42 -22.62 -9.89 -19.73
CA PHE A 42 -22.70 -8.43 -19.72
C PHE A 42 -22.84 -7.85 -21.13
N ALA A 43 -22.19 -8.43 -22.14
CA ALA A 43 -22.38 -8.07 -23.53
C ALA A 43 -23.81 -8.38 -24.01
N ASP A 44 -24.36 -9.53 -23.61
CA ASP A 44 -25.74 -9.90 -23.89
C ASP A 44 -26.72 -8.96 -23.17
N MET A 45 -26.49 -8.56 -21.91
CA MET A 45 -27.35 -7.60 -21.21
C MET A 45 -27.38 -6.22 -21.88
N ASP A 46 -26.24 -5.76 -22.41
CA ASP A 46 -26.14 -4.53 -23.20
C ASP A 46 -26.90 -4.59 -24.54
N SER A 47 -27.17 -5.80 -25.05
CA SER A 47 -27.87 -6.05 -26.32
C SER A 47 -29.33 -6.49 -26.15
N SER A 48 -29.66 -7.18 -25.06
CA SER A 48 -30.95 -7.86 -24.86
C SER A 48 -32.13 -6.91 -24.59
N GLY A 49 -31.85 -5.66 -24.25
CA GLY A 49 -32.86 -4.58 -24.20
C GLY A 49 -33.01 -3.79 -25.51
N GLU A 50 -32.12 -4.01 -26.49
CA GLU A 50 -32.06 -3.28 -27.75
C GLU A 50 -32.36 -4.26 -28.91
N THR A 51 -33.44 -4.02 -29.67
CA THR A 51 -33.72 -4.79 -30.90
C THR A 51 -32.53 -4.74 -31.87
N ALA A 52 -32.41 -5.71 -32.78
CA ALA A 52 -31.36 -5.70 -33.82
C ALA A 52 -31.33 -4.39 -34.64
N ALA A 53 -32.48 -3.72 -34.75
CA ALA A 53 -32.60 -2.39 -35.35
C ALA A 53 -32.04 -1.27 -34.45
N GLU A 54 -32.23 -1.34 -33.13
CA GLU A 54 -31.71 -0.37 -32.16
C GLU A 54 -30.19 -0.49 -31.97
N THR A 55 -29.66 -1.71 -31.92
CA THR A 55 -28.20 -1.96 -31.91
C THR A 55 -27.54 -1.45 -33.18
N ALA A 56 -28.08 -1.78 -34.36
CA ALA A 56 -27.61 -1.23 -35.63
C ALA A 56 -27.69 0.31 -35.66
N ALA A 57 -28.79 0.91 -35.18
CA ALA A 57 -28.93 2.35 -35.07
C ALA A 57 -27.94 2.98 -34.06
N ARG A 58 -27.59 2.29 -32.98
CA ARG A 58 -26.61 2.71 -31.98
C ARG A 58 -25.18 2.63 -32.53
N GLU A 59 -24.84 1.57 -33.25
CA GLU A 59 -23.56 1.44 -33.95
C GLU A 59 -23.42 2.50 -35.03
N GLU A 60 -24.47 2.73 -35.82
CA GLU A 60 -24.51 3.77 -36.82
C GLU A 60 -24.40 5.17 -36.19
N ARG A 61 -25.07 5.41 -35.06
CA ARG A 61 -24.89 6.65 -34.26
C ARG A 61 -23.49 6.80 -33.69
N LYS A 62 -22.88 5.73 -33.18
CA LYS A 62 -21.48 5.74 -32.69
C LYS A 62 -20.51 6.02 -33.83
N ALA A 63 -20.72 5.39 -34.99
CA ALA A 63 -19.93 5.61 -36.20
C ALA A 63 -20.09 7.04 -36.73
N ALA A 64 -21.32 7.55 -36.78
CA ALA A 64 -21.63 8.92 -37.17
C ALA A 64 -21.06 9.94 -36.17
N ASP A 65 -21.12 9.68 -34.86
CA ASP A 65 -20.50 10.54 -33.84
C ASP A 65 -18.98 10.51 -33.94
N LEU A 66 -18.36 9.36 -34.21
CA LEU A 66 -16.92 9.26 -34.45
C LEU A 66 -16.52 10.02 -35.71
N GLN A 67 -17.29 9.89 -36.79
CA GLN A 67 -17.07 10.65 -38.03
C GLN A 67 -17.25 12.16 -37.80
N ARG A 68 -18.29 12.57 -37.06
CA ARG A 68 -18.54 13.95 -36.66
C ARG A 68 -17.39 14.49 -35.81
N LYS A 69 -16.92 13.74 -34.81
CA LYS A 69 -15.76 14.10 -33.98
C LYS A 69 -14.49 14.24 -34.84
N LYS A 70 -14.25 13.34 -35.79
CA LYS A 70 -13.14 13.43 -36.74
C LYS A 70 -13.27 14.66 -37.65
N ALA A 71 -14.46 14.95 -38.17
CA ALA A 71 -14.74 16.11 -39.01
C ALA A 71 -14.54 17.42 -38.25
N VAL A 72 -15.08 17.52 -37.03
CA VAL A 72 -14.89 18.68 -36.13
C VAL A 72 -13.42 18.81 -35.74
N ALA A 73 -12.70 17.72 -35.48
CA ALA A 73 -11.27 17.77 -35.19
C ALA A 73 -10.45 18.25 -36.39
N LEU A 74 -10.81 17.81 -37.60
CA LEU A 74 -10.21 18.27 -38.85
C LEU A 74 -10.49 19.76 -39.09
N GLU A 75 -11.73 20.21 -38.91
CA GLU A 75 -12.10 21.63 -38.98
C GLU A 75 -11.39 22.47 -37.93
N ARG A 76 -11.28 21.98 -36.69
CA ARG A 76 -10.50 22.63 -35.64
C ARG A 76 -9.02 22.73 -36.02
N ARG A 77 -8.46 21.74 -36.71
CA ARG A 77 -7.08 21.82 -37.25
C ARG A 77 -6.98 22.83 -38.39
N LYS A 78 -7.97 22.88 -39.29
CA LYS A 78 -8.03 23.86 -40.39
C LYS A 78 -8.19 25.29 -39.89
N THR A 79 -9.18 25.55 -39.05
CA THR A 79 -9.41 26.87 -38.43
C THR A 79 -8.20 27.31 -37.62
N ARG A 80 -7.57 26.43 -36.84
CA ARG A 80 -6.33 26.78 -36.11
C ARG A 80 -5.18 27.11 -37.05
N ARG A 81 -5.05 26.42 -38.19
CA ARG A 81 -4.08 26.78 -39.25
C ARG A 81 -4.42 28.12 -39.90
N GLU A 82 -5.68 28.39 -40.21
CA GLU A 82 -6.12 29.65 -40.80
C GLU A 82 -5.97 30.83 -39.85
N GLU A 83 -6.34 30.66 -38.58
CA GLU A 83 -6.09 31.63 -37.51
C GLU A 83 -4.59 31.88 -37.36
N TRP A 84 -3.77 30.82 -37.40
CA TRP A 84 -2.33 30.95 -37.34
C TRP A 84 -1.76 31.71 -38.55
N MET A 85 -2.23 31.42 -39.76
CA MET A 85 -1.86 32.13 -40.99
C MET A 85 -2.26 33.62 -40.94
N LYS A 86 -3.46 33.92 -40.43
CA LYS A 86 -3.93 35.30 -40.22
C LYS A 86 -3.08 36.04 -39.19
N LEU A 87 -2.78 35.40 -38.07
CA LEU A 87 -1.89 35.96 -37.04
C LEU A 87 -0.48 36.18 -37.57
N GLN A 88 0.03 35.28 -38.40
CA GLN A 88 1.37 35.38 -39.01
C GLN A 88 1.44 36.51 -40.04
N ALA A 89 0.40 36.67 -40.87
CA ALA A 89 0.27 37.78 -41.81
C ALA A 89 0.08 39.14 -41.11
N GLN A 90 -0.67 39.16 -40.00
CA GLN A 90 -0.83 40.36 -39.18
C GLN A 90 0.46 40.72 -38.43
N ALA A 91 1.24 39.73 -38.00
CA ALA A 91 2.54 39.91 -37.35
C ALA A 91 3.64 40.39 -38.33
N SER A 92 3.67 39.89 -39.57
CA SER A 92 4.61 40.36 -40.59
C SER A 92 4.38 41.83 -40.97
N LEU A 93 3.12 42.27 -41.03
CA LEU A 93 2.74 43.67 -41.20
C LEU A 93 3.17 44.57 -40.03
N LEU A 94 3.28 44.03 -38.81
CA LEU A 94 3.74 44.74 -37.62
C LEU A 94 5.27 44.75 -37.46
N SER A 95 5.97 43.80 -38.08
CA SER A 95 7.45 43.68 -38.04
C SER A 95 8.12 44.45 -39.18
N SER A 96 7.45 44.66 -40.30
CA SER A 96 7.89 45.61 -41.33
C SER A 96 7.62 47.02 -40.79
N GLY A 97 8.65 47.72 -40.33
CA GLY A 97 8.60 49.04 -39.71
C GLY A 97 8.17 50.18 -40.66
N GLY A 98 7.12 49.97 -41.45
CA GLY A 98 6.52 50.99 -42.30
C GLY A 98 5.33 51.64 -41.62
N GLY A 99 5.58 52.72 -40.87
CA GLY A 99 4.52 53.65 -40.51
C GLY A 99 3.92 54.25 -41.78
N LYS A 100 2.85 53.67 -42.32
CA LYS A 100 1.88 54.26 -43.24
C LYS A 100 0.67 53.33 -43.41
N SER A 101 -0.39 53.70 -42.69
CA SER A 101 -1.82 53.46 -42.99
C SER A 101 -2.23 52.07 -43.53
N LEU A 102 -2.59 51.15 -42.64
CA LEU A 102 -3.58 50.11 -42.95
C LEU A 102 -4.99 50.73 -42.83
N LYS A 103 -5.44 51.40 -43.89
CA LYS A 103 -6.85 51.67 -44.17
C LYS A 103 -7.22 50.88 -45.42
N ALA A 104 -7.65 49.64 -45.25
CA ALA A 104 -8.48 48.93 -46.22
C ALA A 104 -9.01 47.65 -45.57
N ALA A 105 -10.32 47.42 -45.70
CA ALA A 105 -11.08 46.24 -45.27
C ALA A 105 -11.61 46.23 -43.82
N ALA A 106 -12.40 47.25 -43.45
CA ALA A 106 -13.63 47.07 -42.66
C ALA A 106 -14.48 48.34 -42.74
N THR A 107 -15.57 48.28 -43.50
CA THR A 107 -16.70 49.21 -43.37
C THR A 107 -17.33 49.04 -41.99
N GLY A 108 -17.34 50.12 -41.21
CA GLY A 108 -18.18 50.29 -40.02
C GLY A 108 -17.47 50.07 -38.68
N GLY A 109 -17.25 51.17 -37.94
CA GLY A 109 -16.88 51.17 -36.53
C GLY A 109 -15.43 51.52 -36.27
N GLU A 110 -15.13 52.82 -36.10
CA GLU A 110 -13.90 53.27 -35.46
C GLU A 110 -13.94 52.92 -33.97
N GLU A 111 -13.44 51.73 -33.61
CA GLU A 111 -12.92 51.51 -32.27
C GLU A 111 -11.40 51.34 -32.38
N ASN A 112 -10.69 52.27 -31.73
CA ASN A 112 -9.24 52.20 -31.55
C ASN A 112 -8.87 50.87 -30.91
N LEU A 113 -8.38 49.92 -31.71
CA LEU A 113 -7.84 48.66 -31.23
C LEU A 113 -6.68 48.99 -30.25
N SER A 114 -6.97 48.84 -28.97
CA SER A 114 -6.15 49.31 -27.86
C SER A 114 -4.75 48.72 -27.94
N VAL A 115 -3.74 49.39 -27.38
CA VAL A 115 -2.39 48.83 -27.19
C VAL A 115 -2.46 47.43 -26.55
N MET A 116 -3.47 47.22 -25.71
CA MET A 116 -3.78 45.96 -25.01
C MET A 116 -4.23 44.82 -25.95
N ASP A 117 -4.86 45.14 -27.08
CA ASP A 117 -5.24 44.15 -28.09
C ASP A 117 -4.03 43.73 -28.93
N ARG A 118 -3.12 44.66 -29.22
CA ARG A 118 -1.86 44.39 -29.93
C ARG A 118 -0.94 43.47 -29.13
N THR A 119 -0.82 43.69 -27.82
CA THR A 119 -0.06 42.81 -26.92
C THR A 119 -0.72 41.45 -26.76
N ARG A 120 -2.06 41.38 -26.70
CA ARG A 120 -2.82 40.13 -26.65
C ARG A 120 -2.66 39.28 -27.91
N ILE A 121 -2.62 39.90 -29.10
CA ILE A 121 -2.39 39.23 -30.38
C ILE A 121 -0.99 38.62 -30.43
N ARG A 122 0.04 39.37 -29.98
CA ARG A 122 1.42 38.85 -29.87
C ARG A 122 1.53 37.70 -28.87
N ALA A 123 0.85 37.80 -27.72
CA ALA A 123 0.81 36.73 -26.72
C ALA A 123 0.16 35.45 -27.26
N LYS A 124 -0.92 35.57 -28.04
CA LYS A 124 -1.52 34.42 -28.75
C LYS A 124 -0.54 33.78 -29.74
N HIS A 125 0.21 34.60 -30.47
CA HIS A 125 1.20 34.10 -31.44
C HIS A 125 2.35 33.34 -30.73
N LEU A 126 2.79 33.82 -29.57
CA LEU A 126 3.82 33.16 -28.76
C LEU A 126 3.34 31.81 -28.21
N ILE A 127 2.12 31.74 -27.68
CA ILE A 127 1.57 30.51 -27.09
C ILE A 127 1.30 29.42 -28.14
N LEU A 128 0.84 29.81 -29.34
CA LEU A 128 0.60 28.87 -30.43
C LEU A 128 1.90 28.38 -31.10
N HIS A 129 3.05 28.94 -30.76
CA HIS A 129 4.29 28.58 -31.42
C HIS A 129 4.74 27.16 -30.99
N PRO A 130 5.00 26.23 -31.93
CA PRO A 130 5.31 24.84 -31.60
C PRO A 130 6.58 24.68 -30.75
N LYS A 131 7.57 25.56 -30.92
CA LYS A 131 8.77 25.58 -30.06
C LYS A 131 8.48 25.99 -28.62
N PHE A 132 7.47 26.83 -28.38
CA PHE A 132 7.07 27.20 -27.03
C PHE A 132 6.46 25.98 -26.32
N GLU A 133 5.60 25.23 -27.01
CA GLU A 133 5.04 23.99 -26.46
C GLU A 133 6.12 22.95 -26.16
N GLN A 134 7.08 22.73 -27.08
CA GLN A 134 8.22 21.83 -26.87
C GLN A 134 9.11 22.28 -25.70
N PHE A 135 9.36 23.58 -25.58
CA PHE A 135 10.14 24.15 -24.48
C PHE A 135 9.48 23.87 -23.12
N ILE A 136 8.16 24.07 -23.01
CA ILE A 136 7.48 23.79 -21.74
C ILE A 136 7.48 22.29 -21.42
N ILE A 137 7.30 21.41 -22.42
CA ILE A 137 7.38 19.95 -22.21
C ILE A 137 8.78 19.57 -21.69
N LEU A 138 9.84 20.15 -22.25
CA LEU A 138 11.20 19.97 -21.77
C LEU A 138 11.35 20.44 -20.31
N LEU A 139 10.80 21.61 -19.95
CA LEU A 139 10.82 22.10 -18.57
C LEU A 139 10.10 21.16 -17.61
N ILE A 140 8.95 20.58 -18.01
CA ILE A 140 8.24 19.59 -17.19
C ILE A 140 9.11 18.35 -16.99
N LEU A 141 9.74 17.83 -18.04
CA LEU A 141 10.60 16.65 -17.97
C LEU A 141 11.79 16.90 -17.04
N VAL A 142 12.50 18.01 -17.20
CA VAL A 142 13.63 18.39 -16.33
C VAL A 142 13.16 18.56 -14.89
N SER A 143 12.01 19.19 -14.67
CA SER A 143 11.42 19.36 -13.34
C SER A 143 11.06 18.02 -12.68
N SER A 144 10.56 17.05 -13.45
CA SER A 144 10.26 15.70 -12.97
C SER A 144 11.52 14.89 -12.65
N VAL A 145 12.57 15.00 -13.47
CA VAL A 145 13.85 14.34 -13.20
C VAL A 145 14.49 14.90 -11.93
N LEU A 146 14.45 16.21 -11.72
CA LEU A 146 14.99 16.84 -10.51
C LEU A 146 14.22 16.43 -9.24
N LEU A 147 12.92 16.17 -9.35
CA LEU A 147 12.14 15.60 -8.24
C LEU A 147 12.56 14.15 -7.95
N ALA A 148 12.84 13.35 -8.97
CA ALA A 148 13.30 11.97 -8.80
C ALA A 148 14.71 11.89 -8.18
N VAL A 149 15.53 12.92 -8.36
CA VAL A 149 16.85 13.05 -7.72
C VAL A 149 16.73 13.44 -6.24
N ASP A 150 15.58 13.99 -5.81
CA ASP A 150 15.35 14.31 -4.40
C ASP A 150 15.14 13.04 -3.58
N SER A 151 16.16 12.66 -2.81
CA SER A 151 16.13 11.47 -1.95
C SER A 151 16.21 11.86 -0.47
N PRO A 152 15.62 11.07 0.45
CA PRO A 152 15.58 11.38 1.88
C PRO A 152 16.96 11.36 2.55
N ASN A 153 17.97 10.78 1.90
CA ASN A 153 19.33 10.65 2.43
C ASN A 153 20.25 11.83 2.06
N VAL A 154 19.74 12.85 1.36
CA VAL A 154 20.53 14.05 1.04
C VAL A 154 20.49 15.00 2.22
N ASP A 155 21.64 15.24 2.85
CA ASP A 155 21.77 16.22 3.93
C ASP A 155 21.16 17.57 3.57
N GLU A 156 20.38 18.16 4.49
CA GLU A 156 19.68 19.43 4.28
C GLU A 156 20.64 20.58 3.90
N ASP A 157 21.89 20.51 4.36
CA ASP A 157 22.90 21.53 4.11
C ASP A 157 23.71 21.37 2.82
N SER A 158 23.53 20.25 2.12
CA SER A 158 24.27 19.96 0.89
C SER A 158 23.98 21.00 -0.20
N LYS A 159 25.01 21.34 -1.00
CA LYS A 159 24.88 22.21 -2.18
C LYS A 159 23.82 21.70 -3.15
N LEU A 160 23.64 20.38 -3.21
CA LEU A 160 22.62 19.73 -4.03
C LEU A 160 21.21 20.12 -3.56
N LYS A 161 20.89 19.98 -2.27
CA LYS A 161 19.56 20.32 -1.72
C LYS A 161 19.23 21.80 -1.89
N LYS A 162 20.21 22.68 -1.65
CA LYS A 162 20.08 24.12 -1.89
C LYS A 162 19.81 24.44 -3.37
N ALA A 163 20.53 23.79 -4.29
CA ALA A 163 20.29 23.94 -5.73
C ALA A 163 18.91 23.41 -6.17
N LEU A 164 18.45 22.28 -5.63
CA LEU A 164 17.13 21.72 -5.90
C LEU A 164 16.02 22.67 -5.44
N ASN A 165 16.12 23.24 -4.23
CA ASN A 165 15.14 24.20 -3.72
C ASN A 165 15.06 25.47 -4.57
N ILE A 166 16.21 26.03 -4.98
CA ILE A 166 16.25 27.19 -5.87
C ILE A 166 15.59 26.84 -7.21
N THR A 167 15.92 25.68 -7.76
CA THR A 167 15.40 25.24 -9.06
C THR A 167 13.90 25.00 -9.02
N ASP A 168 13.36 24.50 -7.90
CA ASP A 168 11.92 24.35 -7.70
C ASP A 168 11.16 25.69 -7.70
N VAL A 169 11.71 26.72 -7.05
CA VAL A 169 11.15 28.07 -7.08
C VAL A 169 11.18 28.62 -8.51
N VAL A 170 12.29 28.42 -9.24
CA VAL A 170 12.41 28.83 -10.64
C VAL A 170 11.33 28.17 -11.51
N PHE A 171 11.08 26.87 -11.35
CA PHE A 171 10.03 26.18 -12.10
C PHE A 171 8.63 26.70 -11.77
N VAL A 172 8.31 26.92 -10.49
CA VAL A 172 7.02 27.50 -10.09
C VAL A 172 6.82 28.87 -10.75
N CYS A 173 7.86 29.71 -10.79
CA CYS A 173 7.82 30.99 -11.48
C CYS A 173 7.62 30.85 -12.99
N LEU A 174 8.35 29.93 -13.65
CA LEU A 174 8.23 29.70 -15.10
C LEU A 174 6.83 29.19 -15.49
N PHE A 175 6.27 28.25 -14.73
CA PHE A 175 4.91 27.75 -14.96
C PHE A 175 3.83 28.78 -14.57
N GLY A 176 4.09 29.61 -13.55
CA GLY A 176 3.23 30.75 -13.22
C GLY A 176 3.18 31.77 -14.36
N LEU A 177 4.32 32.05 -14.97
CA LEU A 177 4.41 32.93 -16.14
C LEU A 177 3.69 32.34 -17.35
N GLU A 178 3.80 31.03 -17.58
CA GLU A 178 3.02 30.34 -18.61
C GLU A 178 1.51 30.48 -18.37
N ALA A 179 1.03 30.20 -17.16
CA ALA A 179 -0.37 30.31 -16.79
C ALA A 179 -0.88 31.75 -16.95
N ALA A 180 -0.08 32.74 -16.52
CA ALA A 180 -0.38 34.15 -16.71
C ALA A 180 -0.50 34.50 -18.20
N LEU A 181 0.49 34.13 -19.02
CA LEU A 181 0.45 34.36 -20.48
C LEU A 181 -0.80 33.75 -21.12
N LYS A 182 -1.18 32.52 -20.74
CA LYS A 182 -2.40 31.88 -21.22
C LYS A 182 -3.68 32.60 -20.78
N MET A 183 -3.75 33.05 -19.53
CA MET A 183 -4.88 33.85 -19.02
C MET A 183 -5.02 35.18 -19.77
N PHE A 184 -3.92 35.87 -20.06
CA PHE A 184 -3.92 37.11 -20.85
C PHE A 184 -4.33 36.88 -22.31
N ALA A 185 -3.80 35.83 -22.95
CA ALA A 185 -4.07 35.54 -24.36
C ALA A 185 -5.50 35.05 -24.60
N LEU A 186 -5.96 34.05 -23.84
CA LEU A 186 -7.26 33.38 -24.02
C LEU A 186 -8.40 34.15 -23.33
N GLY A 187 -8.09 34.89 -22.27
CA GLY A 187 -9.05 35.49 -21.35
C GLY A 187 -9.43 34.53 -20.21
N VAL A 188 -9.65 35.09 -19.03
CA VAL A 188 -9.90 34.36 -17.77
C VAL A 188 -11.03 33.33 -17.89
N LYS A 189 -12.18 33.72 -18.47
CA LYS A 189 -13.34 32.82 -18.63
C LYS A 189 -13.04 31.59 -19.50
N LYS A 190 -12.34 31.77 -20.63
CA LYS A 190 -11.97 30.66 -21.52
C LYS A 190 -10.86 29.79 -20.94
N TYR A 191 -9.97 30.37 -20.14
CA TYR A 191 -8.92 29.64 -19.44
C TYR A 191 -9.51 28.64 -18.44
N PHE A 192 -10.38 29.11 -17.54
CA PHE A 192 -10.99 28.28 -16.50
C PHE A 192 -12.08 27.32 -17.00
N ALA A 193 -12.66 27.57 -18.18
CA ALA A 193 -13.58 26.63 -18.82
C ALA A 193 -12.91 25.32 -19.28
N SER A 194 -11.57 25.31 -19.42
CA SER A 194 -10.82 24.10 -19.77
C SER A 194 -10.31 23.40 -18.51
N GLY A 195 -10.82 22.20 -18.22
CA GLY A 195 -10.40 21.40 -17.05
C GLY A 195 -8.89 21.13 -16.99
N TRP A 196 -8.23 21.02 -18.14
CA TRP A 196 -6.78 20.81 -18.22
C TRP A 196 -5.96 22.04 -17.80
N ASN A 197 -6.43 23.23 -18.16
CA ASN A 197 -5.79 24.48 -17.73
C ASN A 197 -6.09 24.79 -16.26
N LEU A 198 -7.28 24.42 -15.78
CA LEU A 198 -7.64 24.49 -14.37
C LEU A 198 -6.73 23.60 -13.51
N MET A 199 -6.51 22.34 -13.92
CA MET A 199 -5.59 21.43 -13.23
C MET A 199 -4.16 22.00 -13.18
N ASP A 200 -3.64 22.49 -14.31
CA ASP A 200 -2.30 23.09 -14.38
C ASP A 200 -2.18 24.31 -13.44
N PHE A 201 -3.21 25.16 -13.41
CA PHE A 201 -3.30 26.32 -12.53
C PHE A 201 -3.32 25.93 -11.04
N VAL A 202 -4.10 24.92 -10.66
CA VAL A 202 -4.15 24.41 -9.28
C VAL A 202 -2.76 23.96 -8.83
N ILE A 203 -2.02 23.24 -9.68
CA ILE A 203 -0.66 22.79 -9.35
C ILE A 203 0.30 23.99 -9.23
N VAL A 204 0.19 25.01 -10.09
CA VAL A 204 1.01 26.24 -9.97
C VAL A 204 0.68 26.96 -8.66
N PHE A 205 -0.61 27.09 -8.35
CA PHE A 205 -1.11 27.81 -7.19
C PHE A 205 -0.66 27.18 -5.87
N ILE A 206 -0.79 25.86 -5.73
CA ILE A 206 -0.29 25.12 -4.56
C ILE A 206 1.24 25.28 -4.45
N GLY A 207 1.96 25.17 -5.57
CA GLY A 207 3.41 25.38 -5.60
C GLY A 207 3.84 26.79 -5.19
N ALA A 208 3.09 27.81 -5.60
CA ALA A 208 3.33 29.21 -5.26
C ALA A 208 3.07 29.48 -3.78
N ILE A 209 1.97 28.97 -3.22
CA ILE A 209 1.68 29.05 -1.77
C ILE A 209 2.81 28.39 -0.98
N GLY A 210 3.25 27.20 -1.40
CA GLY A 210 4.37 26.50 -0.77
C GLY A 210 5.66 27.31 -0.76
N ALA A 211 6.02 27.92 -1.90
CA ALA A 211 7.21 28.75 -2.00
C ALA A 211 7.12 30.02 -1.15
N ILE A 212 5.96 30.69 -1.10
CA ILE A 212 5.73 31.89 -0.30
C ILE A 212 5.85 31.57 1.19
N LEU A 213 5.27 30.45 1.63
CA LEU A 213 5.34 30.03 3.04
C LEU A 213 6.77 29.72 3.46
N GLU A 214 7.56 29.07 2.59
CA GLU A 214 8.97 28.78 2.81
C GLU A 214 9.84 30.07 2.87
N LEU A 215 9.53 31.06 2.03
CA LEU A 215 10.18 32.38 2.06
C LEU A 215 9.80 33.23 3.28
N SER A 216 8.58 33.09 3.80
CA SER A 216 8.08 33.90 4.92
C SER A 216 8.67 33.53 6.28
N GLY A 217 9.46 32.45 6.37
CA GLY A 217 10.00 31.95 7.64
C GLY A 217 8.94 31.50 8.65
N SER A 218 7.66 31.46 8.25
CA SER A 218 6.53 31.06 9.10
C SER A 218 6.59 29.56 9.36
N ALA A 219 6.85 29.21 10.62
CA ALA A 219 7.11 27.88 11.13
C ALA A 219 5.87 26.94 11.18
N THR A 220 4.96 26.99 10.20
CA THR A 220 4.00 25.89 10.00
C THR A 220 4.67 24.74 9.23
N MET A 221 5.70 24.14 9.85
CA MET A 221 6.55 23.09 9.28
C MET A 221 5.78 21.84 8.84
N GLN A 222 4.58 21.58 9.35
CA GLN A 222 3.78 20.42 8.93
C GLN A 222 2.99 20.66 7.63
N ALA A 223 2.38 21.84 7.46
CA ALA A 223 1.62 22.17 6.24
C ALA A 223 2.54 22.41 5.03
N ALA A 224 3.73 22.99 5.26
CA ALA A 224 4.72 23.15 4.20
C ALA A 224 5.24 21.79 3.68
N ARG A 225 5.36 20.78 4.56
CA ARG A 225 5.77 19.42 4.19
C ARG A 225 4.73 18.71 3.32
N SER A 226 3.45 18.79 3.66
CA SER A 226 2.39 18.15 2.85
C SER A 226 2.22 18.81 1.48
N MET A 227 2.44 20.13 1.37
CA MET A 227 2.43 20.83 0.07
C MET A 227 3.54 20.37 -0.88
N ARG A 228 4.68 19.90 -0.35
CA ARG A 228 5.77 19.34 -1.19
C ARG A 228 5.35 18.04 -1.87
N SER A 229 4.49 17.23 -1.25
CA SER A 229 3.96 15.99 -1.86
C SER A 229 3.16 16.24 -3.13
N PHE A 230 2.49 17.39 -3.26
CA PHE A 230 1.77 17.75 -4.49
C PHE A 230 2.69 18.04 -5.69
N ARG A 231 4.01 18.23 -5.48
CA ARG A 231 4.98 18.30 -6.59
C ARG A 231 5.03 16.98 -7.36
N ALA A 232 4.68 15.85 -6.74
CA ALA A 232 4.56 14.55 -7.40
C ALA A 232 3.40 14.51 -8.43
N LEU A 233 2.48 15.49 -8.42
CA LEU A 233 1.43 15.62 -9.44
C LEU A 233 1.90 16.33 -10.71
N ARG A 234 3.12 16.89 -10.77
CA ARG A 234 3.67 17.55 -11.97
C ARG A 234 3.63 16.67 -13.24
N PRO A 235 3.89 15.35 -13.20
CA PRO A 235 3.72 14.46 -14.37
C PRO A 235 2.30 14.50 -14.96
N MET A 236 1.27 14.83 -14.19
CA MET A 236 -0.10 15.03 -14.71
C MET A 236 -0.18 16.16 -15.72
N ARG A 237 0.71 17.16 -15.65
CA ARG A 237 0.82 18.22 -16.66
C ARG A 237 1.30 17.68 -18.01
N MET A 238 2.14 16.65 -17.99
CA MET A 238 2.58 15.96 -19.21
C MET A 238 1.40 15.16 -19.79
N ALA A 239 0.61 14.51 -18.94
CA ALA A 239 -0.60 13.80 -19.34
C ALA A 239 -1.63 14.73 -20.01
N ALA A 240 -1.74 15.99 -19.56
CA ALA A 240 -2.61 16.99 -20.17
C ALA A 240 -2.19 17.42 -21.59
N ARG A 241 -0.90 17.22 -21.94
CA ARG A 241 -0.30 17.68 -23.21
C ARG A 241 -0.11 16.54 -24.21
N ALA A 242 0.08 15.32 -23.73
CA ALA A 242 0.15 14.14 -24.58
C ALA A 242 -1.26 13.75 -25.06
N GLU A 243 -1.52 13.91 -26.36
CA GLU A 243 -2.83 13.55 -26.97
C GLU A 243 -3.21 12.09 -26.67
N GLY A 244 -2.25 11.16 -26.63
CA GLY A 244 -2.49 9.76 -26.28
C GLY A 244 -2.90 9.53 -24.82
N MET A 245 -2.21 10.16 -23.87
CA MET A 245 -2.51 9.99 -22.43
C MET A 245 -3.86 10.62 -22.06
N ARG A 246 -4.23 11.73 -22.72
CA ARG A 246 -5.53 12.36 -22.56
C ARG A 246 -6.68 11.40 -22.88
N ILE A 247 -6.57 10.65 -23.98
CA ILE A 247 -7.62 9.69 -24.38
C ILE A 247 -7.77 8.61 -23.31
N VAL A 248 -6.66 8.11 -22.76
CA VAL A 248 -6.68 7.11 -21.69
C VAL A 248 -7.36 7.64 -20.43
N ILE A 249 -6.99 8.85 -19.97
CA ILE A 249 -7.59 9.47 -18.78
C ILE A 249 -9.09 9.76 -19.00
N GLU A 250 -9.46 10.23 -20.18
CA GLU A 250 -10.86 10.50 -20.52
C GLU A 250 -11.68 9.19 -20.54
N ALA A 251 -11.11 8.10 -21.08
CA ALA A 251 -11.72 6.77 -21.02
C ALA A 251 -11.85 6.26 -19.58
N LEU A 252 -10.83 6.45 -18.73
CA LEU A 252 -10.88 6.09 -17.30
C LEU A 252 -12.01 6.83 -16.59
N PHE A 253 -12.14 8.15 -16.78
CA PHE A 253 -13.22 8.93 -16.17
C PHE A 253 -14.61 8.54 -16.69
N GLN A 254 -14.72 8.14 -17.96
CA GLN A 254 -15.97 7.60 -18.51
C GLN A 254 -16.34 6.25 -17.88
N ALA A 255 -15.37 5.47 -17.41
CA ALA A 255 -15.59 4.20 -16.72
C ALA A 255 -15.94 4.36 -15.22
N VAL A 256 -15.66 5.51 -14.59
CA VAL A 256 -15.92 5.71 -13.15
C VAL A 256 -17.40 5.54 -12.78
N PRO A 257 -18.39 6.15 -13.47
CA PRO A 257 -19.80 6.00 -13.11
C PRO A 257 -20.31 4.54 -13.12
N PRO A 258 -20.08 3.71 -14.16
CA PRO A 258 -20.52 2.31 -14.12
C PRO A 258 -19.77 1.49 -13.06
N ILE A 259 -18.47 1.74 -12.84
CA ILE A 259 -17.71 1.09 -11.76
C ILE A 259 -18.32 1.40 -10.39
N MET A 260 -18.76 2.63 -10.16
CA MET A 260 -19.36 3.04 -8.88
C MET A 260 -20.68 2.29 -8.60
N ASN A 261 -21.48 1.99 -9.62
CA ASN A 261 -22.70 1.20 -9.45
C ASN A 261 -22.39 -0.23 -8.98
N VAL A 262 -21.39 -0.88 -9.60
CA VAL A 262 -20.94 -2.22 -9.20
C VAL A 262 -20.32 -2.18 -7.80
N ALA A 263 -19.47 -1.18 -7.53
CA ALA A 263 -18.83 -1.00 -6.23
C ALA A 263 -19.85 -0.83 -5.09
N LEU A 264 -20.96 -0.13 -5.32
CA LEU A 264 -22.02 0.02 -4.33
C LEU A 264 -22.65 -1.34 -3.97
N VAL A 265 -22.92 -2.18 -4.97
CA VAL A 265 -23.43 -3.54 -4.75
C VAL A 265 -22.40 -4.38 -3.98
N CYS A 266 -21.12 -4.33 -4.37
CA CYS A 266 -20.05 -5.02 -3.65
C CYS A 266 -19.94 -4.57 -2.18
N ILE A 267 -20.02 -3.26 -1.91
CA ILE A 267 -19.99 -2.70 -0.56
C ILE A 267 -21.17 -3.21 0.27
N LEU A 268 -22.36 -3.33 -0.31
CA LEU A 268 -23.52 -3.91 0.38
C LEU A 268 -23.28 -5.37 0.78
N PHE A 269 -22.74 -6.19 -0.13
CA PHE A 269 -22.38 -7.57 0.18
C PHE A 269 -21.31 -7.66 1.28
N TYR A 270 -20.25 -6.85 1.19
CA TYR A 270 -19.24 -6.79 2.23
C TYR A 270 -19.78 -6.28 3.57
N LEU A 271 -20.78 -5.39 3.57
CA LEU A 271 -21.44 -4.96 4.80
C LEU A 271 -22.21 -6.12 5.46
N ILE A 272 -22.97 -6.89 4.69
CA ILE A 272 -23.75 -8.02 5.20
C ILE A 272 -22.82 -9.07 5.81
N PHE A 273 -21.81 -9.52 5.05
CA PHE A 273 -20.82 -10.48 5.56
C PHE A 273 -19.95 -9.87 6.65
N GLY A 274 -19.73 -8.55 6.63
CA GLY A 274 -18.96 -7.84 7.62
C GLY A 274 -19.65 -7.83 8.98
N ILE A 275 -20.96 -7.62 9.02
CA ILE A 275 -21.78 -7.73 10.23
C ILE A 275 -21.79 -9.18 10.74
N LEU A 276 -21.90 -10.16 9.84
CA LEU A 276 -21.80 -11.58 10.21
C LEU A 276 -20.44 -11.90 10.85
N GLY A 277 -19.35 -11.48 10.21
CA GLY A 277 -17.98 -11.68 10.72
C GLY A 277 -17.75 -11.00 12.06
N LEU A 278 -18.28 -9.79 12.25
CA LEU A 278 -18.23 -9.09 13.54
C LEU A 278 -18.92 -9.91 14.63
N ASN A 279 -20.15 -10.36 14.41
CA ASN A 279 -20.88 -11.14 15.40
C ASN A 279 -20.22 -12.48 15.72
N LEU A 280 -19.52 -13.09 14.75
CA LEU A 280 -18.86 -14.38 14.93
C LEU A 280 -17.48 -14.27 15.60
N PHE A 281 -16.70 -13.23 15.28
CA PHE A 281 -15.27 -13.17 15.60
C PHE A 281 -14.86 -11.97 16.47
N MET A 282 -15.79 -11.08 16.86
CA MET A 282 -15.50 -9.99 17.78
C MET A 282 -14.83 -10.51 19.06
N GLY A 283 -13.67 -9.97 19.40
CA GLY A 283 -12.92 -10.35 20.60
C GLY A 283 -12.24 -11.72 20.55
N LYS A 284 -12.37 -12.49 19.46
CA LYS A 284 -11.80 -13.84 19.35
C LYS A 284 -10.40 -13.88 18.71
N MET A 285 -10.01 -12.85 17.98
CA MET A 285 -8.72 -12.80 17.28
C MET A 285 -7.54 -12.31 18.14
N TYR A 286 -7.74 -12.18 19.45
CA TYR A 286 -6.64 -11.84 20.33
C TYR A 286 -5.75 -13.05 20.55
N ARG A 287 -4.44 -12.80 20.57
CA ARG A 287 -3.43 -13.84 20.74
C ARG A 287 -2.30 -13.31 21.60
N CYS A 288 -1.48 -14.23 22.08
CA CYS A 288 -0.29 -13.89 22.81
C CYS A 288 0.89 -13.72 21.84
N VAL A 289 1.52 -12.55 21.87
CA VAL A 289 2.69 -12.21 21.04
C VAL A 289 3.88 -11.83 21.92
N TYR A 290 5.10 -11.90 21.38
CA TYR A 290 6.27 -11.39 22.09
C TYR A 290 6.21 -9.86 22.19
N ASP A 291 6.57 -9.32 23.35
CA ASP A 291 6.54 -7.89 23.63
C ASP A 291 7.38 -7.10 22.59
N GLY A 292 6.78 -6.04 22.03
CA GLY A 292 7.36 -5.24 20.97
C GLY A 292 7.35 -5.86 19.56
N THR A 293 6.70 -7.02 19.36
CA THR A 293 6.56 -7.68 18.05
C THR A 293 5.11 -8.12 17.79
N ASP A 294 4.78 -8.45 16.54
CA ASP A 294 3.50 -9.09 16.19
C ASP A 294 3.62 -10.62 16.01
N ASP A 295 4.77 -11.20 16.38
CA ASP A 295 5.08 -12.61 16.25
C ASP A 295 4.34 -13.43 17.32
N VAL A 296 3.54 -14.40 16.88
CA VAL A 296 2.78 -15.29 17.78
C VAL A 296 3.73 -16.23 18.51
N ILE A 297 3.50 -16.40 19.80
CA ILE A 297 4.28 -17.34 20.59
C ILE A 297 4.13 -18.77 20.04
N ASN A 298 5.23 -19.51 20.02
CA ASN A 298 5.22 -20.92 19.66
C ASN A 298 4.96 -21.76 20.93
N SER A 299 3.68 -21.96 21.28
CA SER A 299 3.31 -22.67 22.51
C SER A 299 3.90 -24.08 22.62
N PRO A 300 3.94 -24.93 21.56
CA PRO A 300 4.66 -26.20 21.61
C PRO A 300 6.16 -26.05 21.89
N ALA A 301 6.80 -25.03 21.32
CA ALA A 301 8.22 -24.78 21.57
C ALA A 301 8.51 -24.37 23.01
N MET A 302 7.53 -23.83 23.74
CA MET A 302 7.62 -23.45 25.15
C MET A 302 7.19 -24.58 26.12
N GLY A 303 6.66 -25.69 25.59
CA GLY A 303 6.15 -26.80 26.41
C GLY A 303 4.77 -26.55 27.01
N ILE A 304 3.95 -25.70 26.36
CA ILE A 304 2.59 -25.34 26.81
C ILE A 304 1.59 -25.77 25.75
N ALA A 305 0.43 -26.28 26.15
CA ALA A 305 -0.65 -26.52 25.22
C ALA A 305 -1.28 -25.18 24.77
N ALA A 306 -1.64 -25.06 23.49
CA ALA A 306 -2.24 -23.82 22.97
C ALA A 306 -3.49 -23.36 23.74
N ARG A 307 -4.26 -24.30 24.30
CA ARG A 307 -5.44 -24.03 25.14
C ARG A 307 -5.12 -23.33 26.47
N ASP A 308 -3.90 -23.49 26.99
CA ASP A 308 -3.48 -22.96 28.29
C ASP A 308 -2.92 -21.53 28.16
N VAL A 309 -2.69 -21.06 26.92
CA VAL A 309 -2.31 -19.69 26.60
C VAL A 309 -3.54 -18.78 26.72
N THR A 310 -3.92 -18.49 27.96
CA THR A 310 -5.02 -17.57 28.25
C THR A 310 -4.56 -16.12 28.26
N LYS A 311 -5.51 -15.18 28.18
CA LYS A 311 -5.22 -13.74 28.39
C LYS A 311 -4.52 -13.47 29.72
N GLN A 312 -4.90 -14.20 30.78
CA GLN A 312 -4.30 -14.05 32.10
C GLN A 312 -2.86 -14.52 32.13
N TRP A 313 -2.57 -15.65 31.47
CA TRP A 313 -1.21 -16.15 31.31
C TRP A 313 -0.38 -15.15 30.50
N CYS A 314 -0.86 -14.76 29.33
CA CYS A 314 -0.11 -13.88 28.43
C CYS A 314 0.22 -12.51 29.04
N ALA A 315 -0.76 -11.91 29.71
CA ALA A 315 -0.59 -10.63 30.39
C ALA A 315 0.08 -10.76 31.76
N ALA A 316 0.46 -11.97 32.18
CA ALA A 316 1.23 -12.15 33.40
C ALA A 316 2.68 -11.74 33.15
N GLY A 317 3.23 -10.92 34.05
CA GLY A 317 4.51 -10.21 33.92
C GLY A 317 5.59 -10.86 33.05
N THR A 318 6.60 -11.46 33.67
CA THR A 318 7.73 -12.07 32.93
C THR A 318 7.61 -13.58 32.93
N HIS A 319 7.77 -14.16 31.75
CA HIS A 319 7.77 -15.60 31.54
C HIS A 319 9.19 -16.13 31.50
N LEU A 320 9.42 -17.22 32.21
CA LEU A 320 10.67 -17.97 32.23
C LEU A 320 10.45 -19.27 31.47
N THR A 321 11.17 -19.49 30.37
CA THR A 321 11.23 -20.78 29.69
C THR A 321 12.54 -21.50 30.04
N GLY A 322 12.45 -22.80 30.33
CA GLY A 322 13.59 -23.63 30.71
C GLY A 322 13.34 -25.11 30.43
N CYS A 323 14.26 -25.98 30.86
CA CYS A 323 14.21 -27.42 30.57
C CYS A 323 14.42 -28.27 31.83
N VAL A 324 13.62 -29.31 32.00
CA VAL A 324 13.72 -30.29 33.10
C VAL A 324 13.61 -31.69 32.52
N SER A 325 14.61 -32.54 32.77
CA SER A 325 14.60 -33.96 32.38
C SER A 325 14.18 -34.23 30.93
N GLY A 326 14.65 -33.39 29.99
CA GLY A 326 14.34 -33.50 28.56
C GLY A 326 13.02 -32.84 28.12
N ALA A 327 12.20 -32.33 29.04
CA ALA A 327 11.00 -31.54 28.72
C ALA A 327 11.27 -30.04 28.81
N ARG A 328 10.57 -29.24 27.99
CA ARG A 328 10.52 -27.79 28.12
C ARG A 328 9.39 -27.39 29.06
N VAL A 329 9.65 -26.37 29.86
CA VAL A 329 8.73 -25.88 30.89
C VAL A 329 8.70 -24.36 30.81
N ALA A 330 7.50 -23.79 30.90
CA ALA A 330 7.30 -22.36 31.03
C ALA A 330 6.69 -22.05 32.40
N LEU A 331 7.24 -21.02 33.04
CA LEU A 331 6.79 -20.47 34.31
C LEU A 331 6.56 -18.98 34.13
N TYR A 332 5.71 -18.36 34.94
CA TYR A 332 5.51 -16.93 34.89
C TYR A 332 5.47 -16.31 36.26
N SER A 333 5.78 -15.02 36.32
CA SER A 333 5.81 -14.22 37.54
C SER A 333 4.99 -12.94 37.36
N SER A 334 4.08 -12.68 38.29
CA SER A 334 3.27 -11.44 38.34
C SER A 334 4.00 -10.24 38.97
N GLY A 335 5.17 -10.43 39.58
CA GLY A 335 5.91 -9.37 40.26
C GLY A 335 6.75 -8.50 39.31
N ALA A 336 6.96 -7.24 39.68
CA ALA A 336 7.67 -6.24 38.88
C ALA A 336 9.14 -6.58 38.58
N ASN A 337 9.78 -7.40 39.43
CA ASN A 337 11.19 -7.81 39.29
C ASN A 337 11.36 -9.20 38.66
N GLY A 338 10.26 -9.89 38.32
CA GLY A 338 10.29 -11.13 37.54
C GLY A 338 11.12 -12.28 38.13
N TRP A 339 11.90 -12.91 37.26
CA TRP A 339 12.82 -14.03 37.53
C TRP A 339 14.28 -13.61 37.34
N ALA A 340 15.16 -14.07 38.22
CA ALA A 340 16.61 -13.91 38.12
C ALA A 340 17.29 -15.28 38.04
N CYS A 341 18.03 -15.54 36.96
CA CYS A 341 18.70 -16.82 36.73
C CYS A 341 20.22 -16.70 36.79
N THR A 342 20.87 -17.64 37.50
CA THR A 342 22.33 -17.74 37.63
C THR A 342 22.79 -19.13 37.22
N ARG A 343 23.96 -19.21 36.57
CA ARG A 343 24.58 -20.47 36.14
C ARG A 343 25.32 -21.14 37.30
N VAL A 344 25.10 -22.44 37.52
CA VAL A 344 25.65 -23.22 38.65
C VAL A 344 26.88 -24.06 38.27
N THR A 345 26.90 -24.67 37.08
CA THR A 345 28.00 -25.54 36.62
C THR A 345 28.32 -25.33 35.14
N SER A 346 29.61 -25.40 34.78
CA SER A 346 30.16 -25.09 33.45
C SER A 346 30.49 -26.32 32.59
N THR A 347 30.05 -27.52 32.95
CA THR A 347 30.36 -28.73 32.17
C THR A 347 29.41 -28.87 30.99
N VAL A 348 29.94 -28.60 29.80
CA VAL A 348 29.24 -28.75 28.52
C VAL A 348 29.17 -30.24 28.17
N SER A 349 27.98 -30.82 28.05
CA SER A 349 27.76 -32.11 27.41
C SER A 349 26.98 -31.86 26.11
N GLU A 350 27.68 -31.93 24.98
CA GLU A 350 27.12 -31.79 23.65
C GLU A 350 26.07 -32.90 23.40
N LEU A 351 24.79 -32.52 23.33
CA LEU A 351 23.78 -33.33 22.66
C LEU A 351 23.12 -32.45 21.59
N ASN A 352 23.33 -32.87 20.35
CA ASN A 352 23.07 -32.13 19.13
C ASN A 352 21.80 -32.70 18.48
N VAL A 353 20.70 -31.95 18.46
CA VAL A 353 19.59 -32.20 17.52
C VAL A 353 18.94 -30.87 17.15
N ASP A 354 19.05 -30.52 15.87
CA ASP A 354 18.64 -29.27 15.27
C ASP A 354 17.20 -29.34 14.73
N PHE A 355 16.40 -28.29 14.95
CA PHE A 355 15.23 -27.94 14.14
C PHE A 355 15.01 -26.41 14.23
N ASN A 356 15.95 -25.65 13.66
CA ASN A 356 15.89 -24.19 13.40
C ASN A 356 16.02 -23.24 14.62
N ARG A 357 17.17 -23.38 15.31
CA ARG A 357 17.75 -22.55 16.38
C ARG A 357 17.39 -22.96 17.80
N VAL A 358 18.06 -24.00 18.25
CA VAL A 358 18.30 -24.26 19.67
C VAL A 358 19.80 -24.39 19.83
N GLU A 359 20.48 -23.32 20.24
CA GLU A 359 21.82 -23.48 20.81
C GLU A 359 21.63 -24.15 22.18
N THR A 360 21.90 -25.46 22.27
CA THR A 360 21.86 -26.20 23.52
C THR A 360 23.06 -25.83 24.37
N TYR A 361 22.95 -24.77 25.15
CA TYR A 361 23.85 -24.55 26.29
C TYR A 361 23.49 -25.57 27.38
N SER A 362 24.20 -26.69 27.41
CA SER A 362 24.15 -27.66 28.50
C SER A 362 24.86 -27.07 29.72
N GLY A 363 24.08 -26.74 30.74
CA GLY A 363 24.56 -26.24 32.02
C GLY A 363 23.43 -26.25 33.04
N SER A 364 23.74 -26.44 34.31
CA SER A 364 22.72 -26.32 35.36
C SER A 364 22.54 -24.83 35.68
N TRP A 365 21.30 -24.36 35.64
CA TRP A 365 20.91 -23.00 35.99
C TRP A 365 19.96 -23.03 37.17
N THR A 366 20.11 -22.08 38.08
CA THR A 366 19.15 -21.84 39.17
C THR A 366 18.53 -20.48 38.98
N CYS A 367 17.19 -20.45 38.92
CA CYS A 367 16.38 -19.27 38.81
C CYS A 367 15.61 -19.06 40.11
N ALA A 368 15.58 -17.81 40.58
CA ALA A 368 14.78 -17.40 41.72
C ALA A 368 13.80 -16.31 41.26
N ALA A 369 12.54 -16.47 41.61
CA ALA A 369 11.51 -15.47 41.41
C ALA A 369 11.62 -14.41 42.52
N SER A 370 11.31 -13.16 42.21
CA SER A 370 11.40 -12.05 43.17
C SER A 370 10.39 -12.21 44.34
N ALA A 371 10.63 -11.62 45.51
CA ALA A 371 9.87 -11.90 46.73
C ALA A 371 8.33 -11.68 46.65
N ASP A 372 7.85 -10.96 45.63
CA ASP A 372 6.43 -10.64 45.40
C ASP A 372 5.74 -11.58 44.39
N THR A 373 6.37 -12.70 44.02
CA THR A 373 5.91 -13.56 42.91
C THR A 373 5.23 -14.82 43.40
N LEU A 374 3.95 -14.99 43.07
CA LEU A 374 3.32 -16.30 43.03
C LEU A 374 3.64 -16.88 41.65
N ALA A 375 4.53 -17.88 41.57
CA ALA A 375 4.72 -18.62 40.34
C ALA A 375 3.45 -19.44 40.09
N VAL A 376 2.65 -19.01 39.12
CA VAL A 376 1.40 -19.70 38.79
C VAL A 376 1.66 -20.66 37.63
N LEU A 377 1.09 -21.85 37.80
CA LEU A 377 1.39 -23.08 37.10
C LEU A 377 0.66 -23.14 35.75
N THR A 378 1.38 -23.41 34.66
CA THR A 378 0.80 -24.04 33.47
C THR A 378 1.69 -25.19 33.00
N ALA A 379 1.67 -26.28 33.76
CA ALA A 379 2.12 -27.58 33.29
C ALA A 379 1.17 -28.62 33.85
N ASP A 380 0.02 -28.81 33.20
CA ASP A 380 -0.70 -30.08 33.35
C ASP A 380 -0.03 -31.11 32.44
N PRO A 381 0.51 -32.22 32.96
CA PRO A 381 0.96 -33.33 32.14
C PRO A 381 -0.27 -34.10 31.64
N TYR A 382 -0.92 -33.61 30.60
CA TYR A 382 -1.97 -34.38 29.92
C TYR A 382 -1.35 -35.26 28.81
N ASP A 383 -1.55 -36.56 28.97
CA ASP A 383 -1.22 -37.65 28.05
C ASP A 383 -1.77 -37.42 26.63
N PRO A 384 -0.91 -37.40 25.59
CA PRO A 384 -1.32 -37.31 24.21
C PRO A 384 -1.49 -38.72 23.63
N THR A 385 -2.61 -39.37 23.91
CA THR A 385 -3.12 -40.33 22.89
C THR A 385 -3.44 -39.62 21.58
N GLU A 386 -3.49 -38.28 21.53
CA GLU A 386 -3.61 -37.56 20.28
C GLU A 386 -2.67 -36.34 20.16
N ARG A 387 -1.58 -36.58 19.41
CA ARG A 387 -0.91 -35.69 18.44
C ARG A 387 -0.52 -34.29 18.91
N PHE A 388 0.76 -34.12 19.25
CA PHE A 388 1.77 -33.27 18.58
C PHE A 388 2.95 -33.12 19.54
N GLY A 389 4.13 -33.66 19.18
CA GLY A 389 5.37 -33.38 19.91
C GLY A 389 6.27 -34.57 20.30
N LEU A 390 6.01 -35.80 19.86
CA LEU A 390 7.03 -36.86 19.84
C LEU A 390 7.51 -37.02 18.39
N ARG A 391 8.58 -36.33 18.01
CA ARG A 391 9.41 -36.79 16.88
C ARG A 391 10.57 -37.57 17.47
N ALA A 392 10.52 -38.88 17.24
CA ALA A 392 11.62 -39.80 17.48
C ALA A 392 12.93 -39.25 16.89
N SER A 393 14.02 -39.36 17.64
CA SER A 393 15.36 -39.19 17.10
C SER A 393 15.66 -40.37 16.17
N TYR A 394 15.98 -40.10 14.91
CA TYR A 394 16.54 -41.11 14.01
C TYR A 394 18.05 -41.12 14.22
N VAL A 395 18.51 -42.07 15.02
CA VAL A 395 19.90 -42.54 14.97
C VAL A 395 19.80 -44.02 14.60
N ASP A 396 20.36 -44.37 13.43
CA ASP A 396 20.48 -45.75 12.93
C ASP A 396 19.17 -46.56 12.77
N GLY A 397 18.09 -45.94 12.31
CA GLY A 397 16.91 -46.67 11.83
C GLY A 397 16.08 -47.42 12.89
N THR A 398 16.37 -47.22 14.18
CA THR A 398 15.57 -47.72 15.31
C THR A 398 14.96 -46.57 16.10
N ILE A 399 13.65 -46.64 16.34
CA ILE A 399 12.88 -45.64 17.09
C ILE A 399 13.24 -45.71 18.57
N GLY A 400 14.03 -44.77 19.07
CA GLY A 400 14.20 -44.52 20.50
C GLY A 400 13.23 -43.42 20.97
N ALA A 401 12.27 -43.76 21.83
CA ALA A 401 11.43 -42.77 22.49
C ALA A 401 12.27 -41.97 23.49
N VAL A 402 12.41 -40.65 23.29
CA VAL A 402 12.95 -39.76 24.33
C VAL A 402 11.81 -39.57 25.34
N GLY A 403 11.74 -40.46 26.33
CA GLY A 403 10.83 -40.30 27.46
C GLY A 403 11.34 -39.17 28.35
N TYR A 404 10.49 -38.19 28.64
CA TYR A 404 10.75 -37.23 29.72
C TYR A 404 10.16 -37.79 31.02
N ASP A 405 10.80 -37.49 32.15
CA ASP A 405 10.28 -37.88 33.46
C ASP A 405 9.22 -36.87 33.91
N ALA A 406 7.95 -37.22 33.71
CA ALA A 406 6.81 -36.40 34.12
C ALA A 406 6.79 -36.13 35.64
N THR A 407 7.36 -37.02 36.44
CA THR A 407 7.44 -36.86 37.90
C THR A 407 8.43 -35.75 38.26
N ALA A 408 9.60 -35.77 37.63
CA ALA A 408 10.63 -34.75 37.81
C ALA A 408 10.16 -33.36 37.34
N VAL A 409 9.43 -33.29 36.22
CA VAL A 409 8.82 -32.04 35.74
C VAL A 409 7.81 -31.52 36.77
N ARG A 410 6.90 -32.38 37.26
CA ARG A 410 5.90 -32.00 38.24
C ARG A 410 6.53 -31.52 39.56
N GLU A 411 7.60 -32.17 40.00
CA GLU A 411 8.33 -31.76 41.22
C GLU A 411 9.02 -30.40 41.03
N ALA A 412 9.75 -30.19 39.93
CA ALA A 412 10.42 -28.92 39.65
C ALA A 412 9.43 -27.76 39.55
N VAL A 413 8.28 -28.00 38.91
CA VAL A 413 7.19 -27.04 38.76
C VAL A 413 6.51 -26.74 40.12
N THR A 414 6.32 -27.76 40.97
CA THR A 414 5.76 -27.59 42.32
C THR A 414 6.71 -26.82 43.24
N THR A 415 8.01 -27.08 43.16
CA THR A 415 9.03 -26.34 43.90
C THR A 415 9.07 -24.88 43.46
N ALA A 416 8.99 -24.61 42.15
CA ALA A 416 8.89 -23.26 41.62
C ALA A 416 7.66 -22.52 42.17
N ALA A 417 6.49 -23.17 42.20
CA ALA A 417 5.25 -22.58 42.72
C ALA A 417 5.28 -22.31 44.24
N THR A 418 5.95 -23.15 45.03
CA THR A 418 5.92 -23.07 46.49
C THR A 418 7.05 -22.23 47.07
N THR A 419 8.24 -22.26 46.45
CA THR A 419 9.45 -21.61 46.97
C THR A 419 9.96 -20.48 46.08
N GLY A 420 9.42 -20.32 44.87
CA GLY A 420 9.94 -19.38 43.87
C GLY A 420 11.29 -19.81 43.27
N ALA A 421 11.80 -21.01 43.59
CA ALA A 421 13.07 -21.51 43.07
C ALA A 421 12.85 -22.55 41.95
N PHE A 422 13.58 -22.40 40.85
CA PHE A 422 13.52 -23.31 39.70
C PHE A 422 14.93 -23.68 39.23
N SER A 423 15.13 -24.94 38.85
CA SER A 423 16.39 -25.42 38.27
C SER A 423 16.17 -25.84 36.83
N SER A 424 16.97 -25.30 35.92
CA SER A 424 16.92 -25.61 34.48
C SER A 424 18.19 -26.33 34.03
N THR A 425 18.03 -27.30 33.15
CA THR A 425 19.12 -28.06 32.49
C THR A 425 19.58 -27.44 31.16
N CYS A 426 18.88 -26.40 30.70
CA CYS A 426 19.22 -25.59 29.53
C CYS A 426 19.25 -24.10 29.89
N GLU A 427 19.84 -23.26 29.05
CA GLU A 427 19.84 -21.81 29.26
C GLU A 427 18.41 -21.26 29.33
N PRO A 428 18.01 -20.67 30.47
CA PRO A 428 16.68 -20.11 30.62
C PRO A 428 16.52 -18.84 29.81
N ARG A 429 15.34 -18.62 29.23
CA ARG A 429 14.98 -17.34 28.60
C ARG A 429 13.90 -16.62 29.39
N LEU A 430 14.08 -15.31 29.48
CA LEU A 430 13.12 -14.39 30.07
C LEU A 430 12.43 -13.65 28.93
N GLU A 431 11.14 -13.89 28.76
CA GLU A 431 10.34 -13.36 27.68
C GLU A 431 9.13 -12.61 28.27
N ALA A 432 8.88 -11.42 27.75
CA ALA A 432 7.66 -10.67 28.03
C ALA A 432 6.69 -10.86 26.86
N HIS A 433 5.40 -10.91 27.18
CA HIS A 433 4.37 -11.14 26.18
C HIS A 433 3.25 -10.10 26.31
N GLU A 434 2.56 -9.85 25.20
CA GLU A 434 1.41 -8.97 25.14
C GLU A 434 0.19 -9.69 24.58
N TRP A 435 -0.97 -9.50 25.20
CA TRP A 435 -2.24 -10.01 24.68
C TRP A 435 -2.82 -9.01 23.69
N LYS A 436 -2.43 -9.15 22.43
CA LYS A 436 -2.71 -8.20 21.36
C LYS A 436 -3.51 -8.86 20.24
N LYS A 437 -4.31 -8.06 19.54
CA LYS A 437 -4.94 -8.47 18.28
C LYS A 437 -4.05 -8.07 17.10
N PRO A 438 -4.13 -8.76 15.95
CA PRO A 438 -3.42 -8.34 14.75
C PRO A 438 -3.86 -6.93 14.33
N GLU A 439 -2.90 -6.08 13.98
CA GLU A 439 -3.18 -4.72 13.53
C GLU A 439 -3.87 -4.72 12.16
N ASN A 440 -3.45 -5.63 11.28
CA ASN A 440 -3.88 -5.64 9.87
C ASN A 440 -5.22 -6.35 9.65
N TYR A 441 -5.61 -7.31 10.49
CA TYR A 441 -6.83 -8.08 10.30
C TYR A 441 -7.55 -8.39 11.62
N ASN A 442 -8.75 -7.83 11.81
CA ASN A 442 -9.63 -8.16 12.95
C ASN A 442 -11.09 -7.81 12.66
N PHE A 443 -12.01 -8.43 13.41
CA PHE A 443 -13.46 -8.27 13.25
C PHE A 443 -14.11 -7.45 14.40
N ASP A 444 -13.32 -6.69 15.16
CA ASP A 444 -13.83 -5.95 16.33
C ASP A 444 -14.72 -4.76 15.97
N ASN A 445 -14.60 -4.24 14.75
CA ASN A 445 -15.40 -3.12 14.22
C ASN A 445 -15.89 -3.43 12.80
N ILE A 446 -17.03 -2.84 12.41
CA ILE A 446 -17.64 -3.07 11.08
C ILE A 446 -16.66 -2.69 9.96
N GLY A 447 -15.97 -1.56 10.08
CA GLY A 447 -15.00 -1.11 9.07
C GLY A 447 -13.81 -2.05 8.92
N ALA A 448 -13.26 -2.55 10.04
CA ALA A 448 -12.17 -3.52 10.03
C ALA A 448 -12.61 -4.86 9.42
N SER A 449 -13.79 -5.33 9.81
CA SER A 449 -14.41 -6.54 9.24
C SER A 449 -14.60 -6.44 7.72
N MET A 450 -15.11 -5.31 7.23
CA MET A 450 -15.26 -5.08 5.78
C MET A 450 -13.91 -5.02 5.04
N LEU A 451 -12.88 -4.43 5.67
CA LEU A 451 -11.54 -4.36 5.09
C LEU A 451 -10.89 -5.74 5.01
N VAL A 452 -11.02 -6.56 6.06
CA VAL A 452 -10.56 -7.96 6.04
C VAL A 452 -11.27 -8.76 4.95
N LEU A 453 -12.58 -8.57 4.79
CA LEU A 453 -13.34 -9.24 3.72
C LEU A 453 -12.90 -8.78 2.32
N PHE A 454 -12.57 -7.50 2.16
CA PHE A 454 -12.03 -6.98 0.91
C PHE A 454 -10.67 -7.58 0.58
N GLU A 455 -9.73 -7.59 1.53
CA GLU A 455 -8.38 -8.14 1.34
C GLU A 455 -8.42 -9.65 1.05
N THR A 456 -9.24 -10.39 1.80
CA THR A 456 -9.42 -11.84 1.58
C THR A 456 -10.10 -12.13 0.24
N ALA A 457 -11.03 -11.29 -0.21
CA ALA A 457 -11.63 -11.40 -1.54
C ALA A 457 -10.63 -11.09 -2.67
N THR A 458 -9.62 -10.26 -2.41
CA THR A 458 -8.48 -10.05 -3.32
C THR A 458 -7.42 -11.15 -3.26
N LEU A 459 -7.68 -12.24 -2.52
CA LEU A 459 -6.76 -13.36 -2.26
C LEU A 459 -5.47 -12.94 -1.53
N GLU A 460 -5.49 -11.79 -0.87
CA GLU A 460 -4.42 -11.35 0.02
C GLU A 460 -4.77 -11.76 1.46
N MET A 461 -3.75 -12.13 2.25
CA MET A 461 -3.86 -12.43 3.69
C MET A 461 -4.88 -13.53 4.09
N TRP A 462 -5.54 -14.19 3.15
CA TRP A 462 -6.57 -15.21 3.44
C TRP A 462 -6.03 -16.39 4.25
N LEU A 463 -4.76 -16.77 4.06
CA LEU A 463 -4.10 -17.81 4.84
C LEU A 463 -3.95 -17.40 6.30
N GLU A 464 -3.50 -16.17 6.55
CA GLU A 464 -3.32 -15.64 7.91
C GLU A 464 -4.66 -15.51 8.61
N VAL A 465 -5.66 -14.95 7.93
CA VAL A 465 -7.02 -14.82 8.49
C VAL A 465 -7.61 -16.20 8.79
N MET A 466 -7.46 -17.18 7.90
CA MET A 466 -7.95 -18.54 8.12
C MET A 466 -7.20 -19.24 9.27
N TYR A 467 -5.87 -19.16 9.29
CA TYR A 467 -5.04 -19.80 10.31
C TYR A 467 -5.24 -19.20 11.70
N HIS A 468 -5.58 -17.91 11.80
CA HIS A 468 -5.78 -17.22 13.07
C HIS A 468 -7.24 -17.05 13.50
N SER A 469 -8.20 -17.45 12.66
CA SER A 469 -9.64 -17.44 13.01
C SER A 469 -10.15 -18.76 13.57
N VAL A 470 -9.37 -19.84 13.43
CA VAL A 470 -9.61 -21.19 13.96
C VAL A 470 -8.71 -21.41 15.15
#